data_AF-A0A670XWZ2-F1
#
_entry.id   AF-A0A670XWZ2-F1
#
_cell.length_a   1.000
_cell.length_b   1.000
_cell.length_c   1.000
_cell.angle_alpha   90.00
_cell.angle_beta   90.00
_cell.angle_gamma   90.00
#
_symmetry.space_group_name_H-M   'P 1'
#
loop_
_entity.id
_entity.type
_entity.pdbx_description
1 polymer ?
#
loop_
_entity_poly.entity_id
_entity_poly.type
_entity_poly.pdbx_seq_one_letter_code
_entity_poly.pdbx_strand_id
1 'polypeptide(L)'
;MTKLQDQMISNKAAKYFLQLRAKLENTMLTLDTQLTKLENETAQTSLDITNTNNKLNMLQKNLSELDKELDELNSEISHSETEIAKRNLLIGQKQGAINLYNKKLEMMISQLGGQELGPLEIEIKKLTKQIDEMELEVVKLQKHWMKQQRELVKLTQEREEQLVSLDMLKKEITIKEQKKVRIENDIQQEKNELKDIERHMKNMSNDLVKLHLLINKNSENSHELQQGNTIMENEFMRSLKISERESIEMQEKLDRLHEEKERLINSLVEAECQMMQWEKKIQIAKEMRAAVDSEAEQTEIKAMKSEIHRMQVKYQQLMRQQEKLMRNMEAAVSRRETIVVRAESQSKANKQVLTKGDFYYKKLELKKKIKETQKNIEECNKTITHLERSQQNLNLAIMEKERILSGMNYEAEEFDEKIDQLQAMKRQNLSDIVSNQTRVKHMQAVKEGRYSLLCRSEIMTRVEHHKVEERLRTLNTVLHQIEQEYPYYHKPLRRVTQVITQKLEELSIQEQEEIKI
;
A
#
# COMPACT_ATOMS: atom_id res chain seq x y z
N MET A 1 -23.36 -88.60 -255.99
CA MET A 1 -24.57 -89.02 -255.23
C MET A 1 -24.43 -88.65 -253.76
N THR A 2 -23.44 -89.19 -253.03
CA THR A 2 -22.64 -88.46 -252.01
C THR A 2 -23.30 -87.93 -250.71
N LYS A 3 -24.61 -87.66 -250.64
CA LYS A 3 -25.16 -86.60 -249.77
C LYS A 3 -26.34 -87.03 -248.87
N LEU A 4 -26.22 -88.11 -248.08
CA LEU A 4 -27.36 -88.52 -247.21
C LEU A 4 -27.11 -89.39 -245.94
N GLN A 5 -25.92 -89.92 -245.64
CA GLN A 5 -25.81 -90.99 -244.61
C GLN A 5 -25.01 -90.71 -243.32
N ASP A 6 -24.48 -89.51 -243.10
CA ASP A 6 -23.87 -89.12 -241.82
C ASP A 6 -24.84 -89.11 -240.62
N GLN A 7 -26.16 -89.07 -240.87
CA GLN A 7 -27.16 -88.78 -239.83
C GLN A 7 -27.34 -89.88 -238.76
N MET A 8 -27.10 -91.17 -239.07
CA MET A 8 -27.40 -92.24 -238.10
C MET A 8 -26.41 -92.35 -236.94
N ILE A 9 -25.22 -91.73 -237.04
CA ILE A 9 -24.23 -91.68 -235.95
C ILE A 9 -24.73 -90.80 -234.79
N SER A 10 -25.51 -89.76 -235.09
CA SER A 10 -25.91 -88.70 -234.15
C SER A 10 -26.79 -89.19 -232.98
N ASN A 11 -27.72 -90.12 -233.22
CA ASN A 11 -28.84 -90.36 -232.30
C ASN A 11 -28.49 -91.24 -231.07
N LYS A 12 -27.38 -92.00 -231.10
CA LYS A 12 -27.07 -92.96 -230.01
C LYS A 12 -26.24 -92.36 -228.87
N ALA A 13 -25.41 -91.36 -229.13
CA ALA A 13 -24.59 -90.70 -228.11
C ALA A 13 -25.42 -89.84 -227.14
N ALA A 14 -26.40 -89.09 -227.65
CA ALA A 14 -27.20 -88.14 -226.87
C ALA A 14 -27.92 -88.79 -225.67
N LYS A 15 -28.43 -90.03 -225.82
CA LYS A 15 -29.14 -90.74 -224.73
C LYS A 15 -28.25 -91.12 -223.54
N TYR A 16 -26.96 -91.38 -223.76
CA TYR A 16 -26.03 -91.73 -222.67
C TYR A 16 -25.65 -90.49 -221.83
N PHE A 17 -25.40 -89.35 -222.48
CA PHE A 17 -25.08 -88.10 -221.78
C PHE A 17 -26.22 -87.63 -220.86
N LEU A 18 -27.48 -87.75 -221.30
CA LEU A 18 -28.64 -87.38 -220.49
C LEU A 18 -28.77 -88.19 -219.19
N GLN A 19 -28.54 -89.51 -219.23
CA GLN A 19 -28.63 -90.34 -218.03
C GLN A 19 -27.47 -90.10 -217.04
N LEU A 20 -26.28 -89.73 -217.52
CA LEU A 20 -25.17 -89.39 -216.63
C LEU A 20 -25.37 -88.02 -215.95
N ARG A 21 -25.89 -87.04 -216.69
CA ARG A 21 -26.22 -85.70 -216.18
C ARG A 21 -27.21 -85.76 -215.02
N ALA A 22 -28.28 -86.54 -215.14
CA ALA A 22 -29.29 -86.69 -214.08
C ALA A 22 -28.77 -87.33 -212.78
N LYS A 23 -27.69 -88.12 -212.83
CA LYS A 23 -27.00 -88.59 -211.62
C LYS A 23 -26.18 -87.48 -210.97
N LEU A 24 -25.42 -86.73 -211.77
CA LEU A 24 -24.62 -85.60 -211.31
C LEU A 24 -25.48 -84.53 -210.62
N GLU A 25 -26.58 -84.11 -211.25
CA GLU A 25 -27.50 -83.09 -210.72
C GLU A 25 -28.13 -83.53 -209.39
N ASN A 26 -28.55 -84.80 -209.25
CA ASN A 26 -29.02 -85.33 -207.96
C ASN A 26 -27.92 -85.36 -206.88
N THR A 27 -26.71 -85.82 -207.20
CA THR A 27 -25.61 -85.83 -206.21
C THR A 27 -25.22 -84.44 -205.75
N MET A 28 -25.27 -83.45 -206.64
CA MET A 28 -25.00 -82.06 -206.33
C MET A 28 -26.04 -81.52 -205.33
N LEU A 29 -27.33 -81.77 -205.57
CA LEU A 29 -28.41 -81.30 -204.71
C LEU A 29 -28.39 -81.92 -203.30
N THR A 30 -27.95 -83.18 -203.16
CA THR A 30 -27.72 -83.79 -201.83
C THR A 30 -26.51 -83.23 -201.09
N LEU A 31 -25.49 -82.73 -201.78
CA LEU A 31 -24.36 -82.05 -201.15
C LEU A 31 -24.73 -80.62 -200.75
N ASP A 32 -25.44 -79.89 -201.60
CA ASP A 32 -25.90 -78.52 -201.36
C ASP A 32 -26.83 -78.43 -200.13
N THR A 33 -27.71 -79.43 -199.97
CA THR A 33 -28.59 -79.57 -198.79
C THR A 33 -27.89 -80.08 -197.52
N GLN A 34 -26.66 -80.58 -197.62
CA GLN A 34 -25.77 -80.84 -196.46
C GLN A 34 -24.94 -79.61 -196.12
N LEU A 35 -24.45 -78.88 -197.13
CA LEU A 35 -23.67 -77.65 -196.97
C LEU A 35 -24.51 -76.59 -196.24
N THR A 36 -25.70 -76.30 -196.74
CA THR A 36 -26.65 -75.35 -196.12
C THR A 36 -27.09 -75.74 -194.71
N LYS A 37 -27.06 -77.04 -194.35
CA LYS A 37 -27.26 -77.48 -192.95
C LYS A 37 -26.05 -77.17 -192.09
N LEU A 38 -24.85 -77.54 -192.54
CA LEU A 38 -23.59 -77.28 -191.83
C LEU A 38 -23.35 -75.78 -191.63
N GLU A 39 -23.68 -74.94 -192.62
CA GLU A 39 -23.63 -73.48 -192.51
C GLU A 39 -24.59 -72.96 -191.42
N ASN A 40 -25.81 -73.51 -191.33
CA ASN A 40 -26.80 -73.10 -190.34
C ASN A 40 -26.43 -73.58 -188.92
N GLU A 41 -25.88 -74.79 -188.78
CA GLU A 41 -25.32 -75.32 -187.52
C GLU A 41 -24.07 -74.53 -187.07
N THR A 42 -23.24 -74.08 -188.02
CA THR A 42 -22.08 -73.20 -187.77
C THR A 42 -22.53 -71.79 -187.36
N ALA A 43 -23.58 -71.25 -187.98
CA ALA A 43 -24.18 -69.97 -187.59
C ALA A 43 -24.77 -70.03 -186.19
N GLN A 44 -25.53 -71.08 -185.86
CA GLN A 44 -26.14 -71.28 -184.54
C GLN A 44 -25.06 -71.41 -183.44
N THR A 45 -24.04 -72.26 -183.66
CA THR A 45 -22.94 -72.41 -182.68
C THR A 45 -22.12 -71.13 -182.50
N SER A 46 -21.91 -70.33 -183.56
CA SER A 46 -21.31 -68.99 -183.46
C SER A 46 -22.17 -68.02 -182.63
N LEU A 47 -23.51 -68.09 -182.77
CA LEU A 47 -24.46 -67.31 -181.98
C LEU A 47 -24.42 -67.74 -180.50
N ASP A 48 -24.35 -69.03 -180.20
CA ASP A 48 -24.23 -69.52 -178.83
C ASP A 48 -22.86 -69.20 -178.19
N ILE A 49 -21.77 -69.21 -178.97
CA ILE A 49 -20.43 -68.75 -178.53
C ILE A 49 -20.45 -67.25 -178.20
N THR A 50 -21.03 -66.41 -179.05
CA THR A 50 -21.13 -64.96 -178.78
C THR A 50 -22.05 -64.65 -177.60
N ASN A 51 -23.16 -65.37 -177.45
CA ASN A 51 -24.10 -65.23 -176.33
C ASN A 51 -23.49 -65.69 -174.99
N THR A 52 -22.72 -66.78 -174.98
CA THR A 52 -21.96 -67.22 -173.78
C THR A 52 -20.80 -66.28 -173.44
N ASN A 53 -20.06 -65.78 -174.44
CA ASN A 53 -18.99 -64.80 -174.21
C ASN A 53 -19.53 -63.47 -173.66
N ASN A 54 -20.70 -63.01 -174.13
CA ASN A 54 -21.38 -61.84 -173.57
C ASN A 54 -21.78 -62.04 -172.08
N LYS A 55 -22.26 -63.23 -171.71
CA LYS A 55 -22.54 -63.57 -170.30
C LYS A 55 -21.27 -63.60 -169.46
N LEU A 56 -20.17 -64.14 -169.99
CA LEU A 56 -18.88 -64.19 -169.29
C LEU A 56 -18.31 -62.79 -169.07
N ASN A 57 -18.35 -61.91 -170.08
CA ASN A 57 -17.96 -60.51 -169.94
C ASN A 57 -18.80 -59.75 -168.89
N MET A 58 -20.12 -59.99 -168.84
CA MET A 58 -20.99 -59.40 -167.81
C MET A 58 -20.65 -59.92 -166.41
N LEU A 59 -20.42 -61.22 -166.23
CA LEU A 59 -20.01 -61.79 -164.94
C LEU A 59 -18.63 -61.27 -164.48
N GLN A 60 -17.68 -61.15 -165.40
CA GLN A 60 -16.34 -60.62 -165.11
C GLN A 60 -16.38 -59.13 -164.77
N LYS A 61 -17.25 -58.36 -165.44
CA LYS A 61 -17.53 -56.96 -165.06
C LYS A 61 -18.10 -56.88 -163.65
N ASN A 62 -19.15 -57.66 -163.34
CA ASN A 62 -19.76 -57.68 -162.00
C ASN A 62 -18.76 -58.08 -160.90
N LEU A 63 -17.86 -59.03 -161.17
CA LEU A 63 -16.75 -59.37 -160.25
C LEU A 63 -15.85 -58.15 -159.98
N SER A 64 -15.42 -57.45 -161.04
CA SER A 64 -14.60 -56.23 -160.93
C SER A 64 -15.33 -55.00 -160.35
N GLU A 65 -16.62 -55.13 -160.06
CA GLU A 65 -17.43 -54.14 -159.36
C GLU A 65 -17.55 -54.56 -157.87
N LEU A 66 -17.83 -55.83 -157.58
CA LEU A 66 -17.78 -56.38 -156.22
C LEU A 66 -16.40 -56.26 -155.56
N ASP A 67 -15.31 -56.53 -156.29
CA ASP A 67 -13.95 -56.39 -155.74
C ASP A 67 -13.66 -54.94 -155.29
N LYS A 68 -14.21 -53.95 -155.99
CA LYS A 68 -14.09 -52.52 -155.61
C LYS A 68 -14.95 -52.17 -154.41
N GLU A 69 -16.20 -52.67 -154.35
CA GLU A 69 -17.06 -52.50 -153.18
C GLU A 69 -16.41 -53.11 -151.93
N LEU A 70 -15.66 -54.20 -152.08
CA LEU A 70 -14.90 -54.87 -151.01
C LEU A 70 -13.66 -54.06 -150.58
N ASP A 71 -12.89 -53.53 -151.52
CA ASP A 71 -11.75 -52.63 -151.24
C ASP A 71 -12.21 -51.30 -150.59
N GLU A 72 -13.32 -50.72 -151.04
CA GLU A 72 -13.92 -49.52 -150.44
C GLU A 72 -14.39 -49.79 -149.01
N LEU A 73 -15.09 -50.91 -148.77
CA LEU A 73 -15.52 -51.31 -147.42
C LEU A 73 -14.34 -51.60 -146.48
N ASN A 74 -13.26 -52.24 -146.97
CA ASN A 74 -12.03 -52.43 -146.19
C ASN A 74 -11.37 -51.09 -145.82
N SER A 75 -11.43 -50.09 -146.70
CA SER A 75 -10.96 -48.73 -146.43
C SER A 75 -11.78 -48.05 -145.32
N GLU A 76 -13.12 -48.16 -145.35
CA GLU A 76 -14.00 -47.64 -144.30
C GLU A 76 -13.80 -48.34 -142.95
N ILE A 77 -13.59 -49.66 -142.95
CA ILE A 77 -13.26 -50.45 -141.74
C ILE A 77 -11.93 -49.95 -141.15
N SER A 78 -10.87 -49.88 -141.95
CA SER A 78 -9.56 -49.41 -141.50
C SER A 78 -9.62 -47.97 -140.96
N HIS A 79 -10.34 -47.06 -141.63
CA HIS A 79 -10.59 -45.71 -141.12
C HIS A 79 -11.26 -45.74 -139.74
N SER A 80 -12.33 -46.54 -139.60
CA SER A 80 -13.09 -46.71 -138.36
C SER A 80 -12.24 -47.28 -137.21
N GLU A 81 -11.37 -48.26 -137.48
CA GLU A 81 -10.42 -48.80 -136.51
C GLU A 81 -9.43 -47.73 -136.02
N THR A 82 -8.88 -46.89 -136.91
CA THR A 82 -8.00 -45.79 -136.48
C THR A 82 -8.73 -44.76 -135.61
N GLU A 83 -10.00 -44.47 -135.88
CA GLU A 83 -10.82 -43.59 -135.05
C GLU A 83 -11.13 -44.20 -133.67
N ILE A 84 -11.43 -45.50 -133.61
CA ILE A 84 -11.60 -46.24 -132.34
C ILE A 84 -10.31 -46.19 -131.52
N ALA A 85 -9.14 -46.40 -132.14
CA ALA A 85 -7.85 -46.30 -131.47
C ALA A 85 -7.58 -44.90 -130.89
N LYS A 86 -7.85 -43.82 -131.65
CA LYS A 86 -7.73 -42.43 -131.17
C LYS A 86 -8.69 -42.14 -130.01
N ARG A 87 -9.94 -42.61 -130.08
CA ARG A 87 -10.94 -42.44 -129.01
C ARG A 87 -10.54 -43.17 -127.74
N ASN A 88 -10.02 -44.40 -127.85
CA ASN A 88 -9.52 -45.16 -126.70
C ASN A 88 -8.32 -44.47 -126.03
N LEU A 89 -7.40 -43.89 -126.79
CA LEU A 89 -6.30 -43.09 -126.24
C LEU A 89 -6.82 -41.85 -125.47
N LEU A 90 -7.80 -41.14 -126.02
CA LEU A 90 -8.42 -39.97 -125.37
C LEU A 90 -9.19 -40.36 -124.09
N ILE A 91 -9.86 -41.51 -124.09
CA ILE A 91 -10.53 -42.07 -122.90
C ILE A 91 -9.48 -42.39 -121.82
N GLY A 92 -8.37 -43.04 -122.18
CA GLY A 92 -7.27 -43.31 -121.25
C GLY A 92 -6.67 -42.05 -120.63
N GLN A 93 -6.44 -41.00 -121.44
CA GLN A 93 -5.99 -39.69 -120.95
C GLN A 93 -6.99 -39.04 -119.99
N LYS A 94 -8.29 -39.04 -120.33
CA LYS A 94 -9.35 -38.52 -119.45
C LYS A 94 -9.47 -39.31 -118.14
N GLN A 95 -9.38 -40.63 -118.18
CA GLN A 95 -9.40 -41.46 -116.97
C GLN A 95 -8.17 -41.19 -116.08
N GLY A 96 -6.99 -40.99 -116.68
CA GLY A 96 -5.79 -40.57 -115.95
C GLY A 96 -5.98 -39.23 -115.24
N ALA A 97 -6.61 -38.24 -115.89
CA ALA A 97 -6.95 -36.97 -115.28
C ALA A 97 -7.97 -37.12 -114.13
N ILE A 98 -9.06 -37.89 -114.34
CA ILE A 98 -10.07 -38.17 -113.31
C ILE A 98 -9.42 -38.81 -112.07
N ASN A 99 -8.59 -39.84 -112.25
CA ASN A 99 -7.88 -40.51 -111.15
C ASN A 99 -6.99 -39.54 -110.36
N LEU A 100 -6.35 -38.58 -111.04
CA LEU A 100 -5.48 -37.57 -110.42
C LEU A 100 -6.29 -36.52 -109.64
N TYR A 101 -7.47 -36.12 -110.13
CA TYR A 101 -8.39 -35.24 -109.39
C TYR A 101 -9.01 -35.95 -108.17
N ASN A 102 -9.48 -37.20 -108.32
CA ASN A 102 -10.02 -38.00 -107.22
C ASN A 102 -9.00 -38.13 -106.08
N LYS A 103 -7.74 -38.46 -106.39
CA LYS A 103 -6.67 -38.56 -105.39
C LYS A 103 -6.36 -37.23 -104.68
N LYS A 104 -6.55 -36.08 -105.36
CA LYS A 104 -6.45 -34.75 -104.72
C LYS A 104 -7.64 -34.48 -103.79
N LEU A 105 -8.84 -34.90 -104.18
CA LEU A 105 -10.05 -34.83 -103.34
C LEU A 105 -9.89 -35.66 -102.07
N GLU A 106 -9.48 -36.94 -102.20
CA GLU A 106 -9.17 -37.84 -101.07
C GLU A 106 -8.15 -37.24 -100.10
N MET A 107 -7.08 -36.61 -100.61
CA MET A 107 -6.08 -35.93 -99.78
C MET A 107 -6.67 -34.74 -99.01
N MET A 108 -7.50 -33.91 -99.65
CA MET A 108 -8.14 -32.78 -98.97
C MET A 108 -9.17 -33.24 -97.93
N ILE A 109 -10.02 -34.21 -98.26
CA ILE A 109 -10.99 -34.82 -97.32
C ILE A 109 -10.27 -35.44 -96.11
N SER A 110 -9.13 -36.11 -96.34
CA SER A 110 -8.30 -36.68 -95.26
C SER A 110 -7.72 -35.60 -94.34
N GLN A 111 -7.26 -34.48 -94.89
CA GLN A 111 -6.78 -33.33 -94.09
C GLN A 111 -7.90 -32.64 -93.31
N LEU A 112 -9.15 -32.75 -93.78
CA LEU A 112 -10.35 -32.20 -93.13
C LEU A 112 -11.04 -33.18 -92.16
N GLY A 113 -10.41 -34.32 -91.86
CA GLY A 113 -10.92 -35.30 -90.88
C GLY A 113 -12.07 -36.18 -91.40
N GLY A 114 -12.20 -36.35 -92.72
CA GLY A 114 -13.15 -37.28 -93.33
C GLY A 114 -14.54 -36.71 -93.63
N GLN A 115 -14.72 -35.39 -93.58
CA GLN A 115 -15.94 -34.71 -94.05
C GLN A 115 -15.62 -33.74 -95.20
N GLU A 116 -16.45 -33.75 -96.23
CA GLU A 116 -16.50 -32.66 -97.22
C GLU A 116 -17.15 -31.43 -96.56
N LEU A 117 -16.33 -30.52 -96.08
CA LEU A 117 -16.75 -29.25 -95.45
C LEU A 117 -16.33 -28.08 -96.34
N GLY A 118 -17.23 -27.13 -96.53
CA GLY A 118 -16.94 -25.92 -97.29
C GLY A 118 -15.86 -25.06 -96.61
N PRO A 119 -15.08 -24.25 -97.36
CA PRO A 119 -14.09 -23.34 -96.78
C PRO A 119 -14.65 -22.44 -95.66
N LEU A 120 -15.88 -21.95 -95.85
CA LEU A 120 -16.60 -21.15 -94.84
C LEU A 120 -17.00 -21.97 -93.60
N GLU A 121 -17.31 -23.27 -93.74
CA GLU A 121 -17.65 -24.14 -92.60
C GLU A 121 -16.42 -24.50 -91.77
N ILE A 122 -15.26 -24.64 -92.44
CA ILE A 122 -13.96 -24.81 -91.79
C ILE A 122 -13.59 -23.54 -91.02
N GLU A 123 -13.80 -22.36 -91.62
CA GLU A 123 -13.56 -21.08 -90.97
C GLU A 123 -14.53 -20.81 -89.81
N ILE A 124 -15.82 -21.14 -89.96
CA ILE A 124 -16.80 -21.13 -88.87
C ILE A 124 -16.37 -22.06 -87.74
N LYS A 125 -16.05 -23.34 -88.02
CA LYS A 125 -15.58 -24.29 -86.98
C LYS A 125 -14.32 -23.80 -86.27
N LYS A 126 -13.38 -23.17 -86.99
CA LYS A 126 -12.18 -22.54 -86.42
C LYS A 126 -12.53 -21.35 -85.52
N LEU A 127 -13.39 -20.45 -85.97
CA LEU A 127 -13.82 -19.28 -85.21
C LEU A 127 -14.64 -19.67 -83.97
N THR A 128 -15.55 -20.65 -84.09
CA THR A 128 -16.27 -21.24 -82.95
C THR A 128 -15.29 -21.80 -81.92
N LYS A 129 -14.31 -22.62 -82.33
CA LYS A 129 -13.29 -23.14 -81.41
C LYS A 129 -12.46 -22.03 -80.74
N GLN A 130 -12.16 -20.94 -81.45
CA GLN A 130 -11.48 -19.77 -80.88
C GLN A 130 -12.37 -18.99 -79.89
N ILE A 131 -13.69 -18.93 -80.13
CA ILE A 131 -14.68 -18.38 -79.19
C ILE A 131 -14.77 -19.28 -77.95
N ASP A 132 -14.90 -20.60 -78.10
CA ASP A 132 -14.93 -21.56 -76.99
C ASP A 132 -13.67 -21.45 -76.11
N GLU A 133 -12.49 -21.35 -76.74
CA GLU A 133 -11.22 -21.14 -76.06
C GLU A 133 -11.19 -19.81 -75.30
N MET A 134 -11.69 -18.72 -75.90
CA MET A 134 -11.79 -17.40 -75.29
C MET A 134 -12.79 -17.37 -74.12
N GLU A 135 -13.94 -18.03 -74.23
CA GLU A 135 -14.93 -18.14 -73.16
C GLU A 135 -14.37 -18.94 -71.97
N LEU A 136 -13.63 -20.02 -72.24
CA LEU A 136 -12.91 -20.76 -71.19
C LEU A 136 -11.85 -19.88 -70.51
N GLU A 137 -11.14 -19.00 -71.22
CA GLU A 137 -10.23 -18.02 -70.64
C GLU A 137 -10.96 -16.98 -69.77
N VAL A 138 -12.07 -16.41 -70.27
CA VAL A 138 -12.92 -15.47 -69.52
C VAL A 138 -13.44 -16.12 -68.23
N VAL A 139 -13.90 -17.37 -68.26
CA VAL A 139 -14.36 -18.09 -67.08
C VAL A 139 -13.21 -18.40 -66.10
N LYS A 140 -11.98 -18.69 -66.57
CA LYS A 140 -10.79 -18.79 -65.71
C LYS A 140 -10.50 -17.46 -65.02
N LEU A 141 -10.49 -16.35 -65.77
CA LEU A 141 -10.19 -15.01 -65.28
C LEU A 141 -11.25 -14.51 -64.29
N GLN A 142 -12.54 -14.73 -64.56
CA GLN A 142 -13.63 -14.46 -63.60
C GLN A 142 -13.47 -15.27 -62.31
N LYS A 143 -13.12 -16.56 -62.40
CA LYS A 143 -12.85 -17.41 -61.21
C LYS A 143 -11.62 -16.93 -60.42
N HIS A 144 -10.60 -16.39 -61.09
CA HIS A 144 -9.43 -15.78 -60.44
C HIS A 144 -9.78 -14.44 -59.77
N TRP A 145 -10.47 -13.55 -60.48
CA TRP A 145 -10.96 -12.27 -59.94
C TRP A 145 -11.86 -12.49 -58.72
N MET A 146 -12.80 -13.43 -58.76
CA MET A 146 -13.63 -13.78 -57.61
C MET A 146 -12.84 -14.35 -56.42
N LYS A 147 -11.64 -14.93 -56.62
CA LYS A 147 -10.73 -15.28 -55.52
C LYS A 147 -10.07 -14.02 -54.94
N GLN A 148 -9.48 -13.17 -55.78
CA GLN A 148 -8.85 -11.92 -55.34
C GLN A 148 -9.85 -10.99 -54.63
N GLN A 149 -11.09 -10.88 -55.10
CA GLN A 149 -12.13 -10.07 -54.47
C GLN A 149 -12.52 -10.59 -53.08
N ARG A 150 -12.54 -11.91 -52.87
CA ARG A 150 -12.74 -12.50 -51.52
C ARG A 150 -11.56 -12.24 -50.59
N GLU A 151 -10.34 -12.37 -51.11
CA GLU A 151 -9.11 -12.05 -50.35
C GLU A 151 -9.09 -10.59 -49.93
N LEU A 152 -9.45 -9.67 -50.85
CA LEU A 152 -9.54 -8.24 -50.59
C LEU A 152 -10.59 -7.90 -49.53
N VAL A 153 -11.78 -8.52 -49.59
CA VAL A 153 -12.83 -8.32 -48.57
C VAL A 153 -12.36 -8.83 -47.20
N LYS A 154 -11.74 -10.02 -47.15
CA LYS A 154 -11.16 -10.59 -45.91
C LYS A 154 -10.09 -9.69 -45.30
N LEU A 155 -9.13 -9.24 -46.10
CA LEU A 155 -8.07 -8.31 -45.65
C LEU A 155 -8.63 -6.94 -45.23
N THR A 156 -9.72 -6.49 -45.83
CA THR A 156 -10.41 -5.25 -45.43
C THR A 156 -11.10 -5.41 -44.08
N GLN A 157 -11.72 -6.56 -43.80
CA GLN A 157 -12.30 -6.86 -42.49
C GLN A 157 -11.20 -6.99 -41.41
N GLU A 158 -10.13 -7.74 -41.68
CA GLU A 158 -8.98 -7.89 -40.77
C GLU A 158 -8.34 -6.53 -40.43
N ARG A 159 -8.23 -5.62 -41.42
CA ARG A 159 -7.78 -4.23 -41.21
C ARG A 159 -8.72 -3.46 -40.27
N GLU A 160 -10.03 -3.61 -40.41
CA GLU A 160 -11.00 -2.87 -39.60
C GLU A 160 -11.03 -3.39 -38.15
N GLU A 161 -10.95 -4.70 -37.95
CA GLU A 161 -10.77 -5.33 -36.63
C GLU A 161 -9.47 -4.86 -35.97
N GLN A 162 -8.37 -4.75 -36.73
CA GLN A 162 -7.11 -4.17 -36.25
C GLN A 162 -7.26 -2.68 -35.86
N LEU A 163 -7.98 -1.87 -36.63
CA LEU A 163 -8.22 -0.45 -36.31
C LEU A 163 -9.03 -0.27 -35.01
N VAL A 164 -10.04 -1.10 -34.78
CA VAL A 164 -10.79 -1.13 -33.50
C VAL A 164 -9.87 -1.52 -32.34
N SER A 165 -9.02 -2.53 -32.52
CA SER A 165 -8.04 -2.94 -31.49
C SER A 165 -7.04 -1.81 -31.16
N LEU A 166 -6.61 -1.05 -32.16
CA LEU A 166 -5.66 0.05 -32.05
C LEU A 166 -6.26 1.26 -31.32
N ASP A 167 -7.53 1.57 -31.55
CA ASP A 167 -8.26 2.61 -30.79
C ASP A 167 -8.47 2.20 -29.32
N MET A 168 -8.79 0.94 -29.05
CA MET A 168 -8.86 0.43 -27.67
C MET A 168 -7.51 0.51 -26.95
N LEU A 169 -6.40 0.18 -27.61
CA LEU A 169 -5.06 0.33 -27.05
C LEU A 169 -4.69 1.81 -26.81
N LYS A 170 -5.05 2.73 -27.70
CA LYS A 170 -4.88 4.19 -27.47
C LYS A 170 -5.65 4.67 -26.24
N LYS A 171 -6.89 4.19 -26.05
CA LYS A 171 -7.70 4.49 -24.85
C LYS A 171 -7.03 3.95 -23.59
N GLU A 172 -6.53 2.71 -23.60
CA GLU A 172 -5.79 2.17 -22.46
C GLU A 172 -4.52 2.99 -22.16
N ILE A 173 -3.69 3.29 -23.16
CA ILE A 173 -2.48 4.12 -22.98
C ILE A 173 -2.83 5.47 -22.34
N THR A 174 -3.89 6.12 -22.80
CA THR A 174 -4.36 7.41 -22.25
C THR A 174 -4.77 7.26 -20.78
N ILE A 175 -5.48 6.20 -20.41
CA ILE A 175 -5.86 5.89 -19.02
C ILE A 175 -4.64 5.57 -18.16
N LYS A 176 -3.62 4.87 -18.70
CA LYS A 176 -2.37 4.56 -17.98
C LYS A 176 -1.55 5.83 -17.72
N GLU A 177 -1.43 6.73 -18.69
CA GLU A 177 -0.72 8.01 -18.52
C GLU A 177 -1.44 8.90 -17.49
N GLN A 178 -2.77 8.98 -17.52
CA GLN A 178 -3.56 9.68 -16.49
C GLN A 178 -3.49 9.02 -15.09
N LYS A 179 -3.11 7.75 -14.99
CA LYS A 179 -2.81 7.10 -13.69
C LYS A 179 -1.39 7.39 -13.24
N LYS A 180 -0.42 7.34 -14.15
CA LYS A 180 0.99 7.73 -13.92
C LYS A 180 1.08 9.16 -13.39
N VAL A 181 0.48 10.15 -14.06
CA VAL A 181 0.54 11.57 -13.64
C VAL A 181 -0.05 11.79 -12.23
N ARG A 182 -1.10 11.03 -11.84
CA ARG A 182 -1.60 11.07 -10.46
C ARG A 182 -0.58 10.52 -9.48
N ILE A 183 -0.07 9.31 -9.72
CA ILE A 183 0.94 8.67 -8.87
C ILE A 183 2.23 9.52 -8.77
N GLU A 184 2.63 10.21 -9.84
CA GLU A 184 3.77 11.13 -9.84
C GLU A 184 3.51 12.39 -8.99
N ASN A 185 2.28 12.93 -8.99
CA ASN A 185 1.87 13.99 -8.08
C ASN A 185 1.82 13.51 -6.62
N ASP A 186 1.23 12.34 -6.36
CA ASP A 186 1.15 11.74 -5.02
C ASP A 186 2.56 11.53 -4.43
N ILE A 187 3.48 10.95 -5.23
CA ILE A 187 4.90 10.81 -4.89
C ILE A 187 5.58 12.16 -4.64
N GLN A 188 5.18 13.23 -5.33
CA GLN A 188 5.75 14.56 -5.13
C GLN A 188 5.17 15.28 -3.90
N GLN A 189 3.94 14.97 -3.48
CA GLN A 189 3.39 15.40 -2.20
C GLN A 189 4.13 14.71 -1.04
N GLU A 190 4.22 13.38 -1.05
CA GLU A 190 4.97 12.58 -0.07
C GLU A 190 6.42 13.06 0.09
N LYS A 191 7.11 13.37 -1.02
CA LYS A 191 8.47 13.96 -1.03
C LYS A 191 8.57 15.37 -0.44
N ASN A 192 7.46 16.08 -0.27
CA ASN A 192 7.44 17.38 0.41
C ASN A 192 7.13 17.20 1.89
N GLU A 193 6.14 16.37 2.23
CA GLU A 193 5.82 16.01 3.61
C GLU A 193 7.02 15.40 4.34
N LEU A 194 7.79 14.51 3.68
CA LEU A 194 9.06 13.99 4.20
C LEU A 194 10.09 15.10 4.53
N LYS A 195 10.22 16.14 3.70
CA LYS A 195 11.17 17.25 3.94
C LYS A 195 10.72 18.12 5.12
N ASP A 196 9.42 18.33 5.27
CA ASP A 196 8.89 19.07 6.40
C ASP A 196 9.04 18.25 7.70
N ILE A 197 8.82 16.93 7.66
CA ILE A 197 9.14 16.02 8.77
C ILE A 197 10.64 16.05 9.12
N GLU A 198 11.55 15.96 8.14
CA GLU A 198 13.00 16.11 8.35
C GLU A 198 13.35 17.46 9.00
N ARG A 199 12.71 18.54 8.56
CA ARG A 199 12.88 19.89 9.12
C ARG A 199 12.37 19.97 10.55
N HIS A 200 11.22 19.39 10.86
CA HIS A 200 10.68 19.30 12.22
C HIS A 200 11.58 18.44 13.13
N MET A 201 12.08 17.30 12.67
CA MET A 201 13.05 16.48 13.39
C MET A 201 14.35 17.25 13.67
N LYS A 202 14.87 18.00 12.69
CA LYS A 202 16.06 18.85 12.87
C LYS A 202 15.83 19.97 13.88
N ASN A 203 14.65 20.59 13.88
CA ASN A 203 14.28 21.60 14.88
C ASN A 203 14.22 20.98 16.29
N MET A 204 13.53 19.85 16.48
CA MET A 204 13.49 19.14 17.76
C MET A 204 14.88 18.70 18.24
N SER A 205 15.76 18.26 17.33
CA SER A 205 17.16 17.93 17.65
C SER A 205 17.94 19.16 18.12
N ASN A 206 17.76 20.32 17.49
CA ASN A 206 18.36 21.57 17.94
C ASN A 206 17.83 21.98 19.34
N ASP A 207 16.54 21.78 19.60
CA ASP A 207 15.92 22.13 20.89
C ASP A 207 16.34 21.16 22.01
N LEU A 208 16.53 19.86 21.73
CA LEU A 208 17.16 18.91 22.65
C LEU A 208 18.60 19.33 22.98
N VAL A 209 19.39 19.80 22.00
CA VAL A 209 20.74 20.34 22.26
C VAL A 209 20.69 21.59 23.14
N LYS A 210 19.74 22.51 22.92
CA LYS A 210 19.54 23.67 23.83
C LYS A 210 19.18 23.23 25.25
N LEU A 211 18.29 22.25 25.40
CA LEU A 211 17.89 21.71 26.69
C LEU A 211 19.07 21.06 27.43
N HIS A 212 19.89 20.26 26.74
CA HIS A 212 21.11 19.71 27.34
C HIS A 212 22.11 20.81 27.78
N LEU A 213 22.29 21.86 26.98
CA LEU A 213 23.13 23.01 27.38
C LEU A 213 22.58 23.74 28.61
N LEU A 214 21.25 23.91 28.70
CA LEU A 214 20.60 24.51 29.88
C LEU A 214 20.68 23.60 31.12
N ILE A 215 20.54 22.29 30.96
CA ILE A 215 20.70 21.29 32.03
C ILE A 215 22.13 21.33 32.57
N ASN A 216 23.13 21.29 31.68
CA ASN A 216 24.54 21.36 32.07
C ASN A 216 24.83 22.66 32.83
N LYS A 217 24.44 23.81 32.27
CA LYS A 217 24.62 25.12 32.94
C LYS A 217 23.91 25.20 34.29
N ASN A 218 22.71 24.61 34.42
CA ASN A 218 22.01 24.57 35.69
C ASN A 218 22.71 23.65 36.71
N SER A 219 23.32 22.54 36.26
CA SER A 219 24.13 21.67 37.11
C SER A 219 25.44 22.33 37.56
N GLU A 220 26.08 23.09 36.69
CA GLU A 220 27.26 23.93 37.01
C GLU A 220 26.89 24.97 38.07
N ASN A 221 25.86 25.79 37.82
CA ASN A 221 25.34 26.77 38.80
C ASN A 221 24.98 26.12 40.14
N SER A 222 24.32 24.95 40.12
CA SER A 222 23.92 24.23 41.35
C SER A 222 25.12 23.72 42.13
N HIS A 223 26.18 23.28 41.44
CA HIS A 223 27.43 22.83 42.04
C HIS A 223 28.24 24.00 42.61
N GLU A 224 28.30 25.14 41.91
CA GLU A 224 28.89 26.38 42.42
C GLU A 224 28.17 26.87 43.70
N LEU A 225 26.83 26.88 43.71
CA LEU A 225 26.05 27.23 44.89
C LEU A 225 26.27 26.25 46.06
N GLN A 226 26.37 24.94 45.78
CA GLN A 226 26.68 23.93 46.79
C GLN A 226 28.10 24.12 47.37
N GLN A 227 29.10 24.43 46.54
CA GLN A 227 30.45 24.75 47.01
C GLN A 227 30.46 26.04 47.83
N GLY A 228 29.79 27.10 47.37
CA GLY A 228 29.65 28.36 48.09
C GLY A 228 29.02 28.19 49.48
N ASN A 229 27.93 27.43 49.58
CA ASN A 229 27.31 27.07 50.86
C ASN A 229 28.27 26.27 51.76
N THR A 230 29.00 25.30 51.19
CA THR A 230 29.97 24.49 51.94
C THR A 230 31.12 25.34 52.49
N ILE A 231 31.61 26.32 51.73
CA ILE A 231 32.64 27.27 52.17
C ILE A 231 32.08 28.15 53.30
N MET A 232 30.89 28.72 53.10
CA MET A 232 30.23 29.59 54.07
C MET A 232 29.91 28.87 55.40
N GLU A 233 29.45 27.62 55.34
CA GLU A 233 29.25 26.77 56.53
C GLU A 233 30.56 26.53 57.27
N ASN A 234 31.65 26.24 56.55
CA ASN A 234 32.98 26.09 57.15
C ASN A 234 33.49 27.41 57.79
N GLU A 235 33.17 28.56 57.22
CA GLU A 235 33.52 29.87 57.78
C GLU A 235 32.69 30.21 59.03
N PHE A 236 31.38 29.96 59.02
CA PHE A 236 30.55 30.06 60.23
C PHE A 236 31.04 29.11 61.34
N MET A 237 31.36 27.86 61.00
CA MET A 237 31.91 26.87 61.94
C MET A 237 33.28 27.28 62.52
N ARG A 238 34.13 27.98 61.75
CA ARG A 238 35.38 28.55 62.25
C ARG A 238 35.12 29.74 63.17
N SER A 239 34.26 30.67 62.75
CA SER A 239 33.88 31.85 63.54
C SER A 239 33.26 31.48 64.88
N LEU A 240 32.33 30.52 64.88
CA LEU A 240 31.71 29.99 66.10
C LEU A 240 32.75 29.38 67.05
N LYS A 241 33.70 28.59 66.54
CA LYS A 241 34.79 28.00 67.35
C LYS A 241 35.81 29.02 67.87
N ILE A 242 35.94 30.18 67.24
CA ILE A 242 36.75 31.29 67.75
C ILE A 242 36.00 31.96 68.91
N SER A 243 34.72 32.32 68.71
CA SER A 243 33.89 32.94 69.75
C SER A 243 33.65 32.01 70.96
N GLU A 244 33.53 30.69 70.74
CA GLU A 244 33.48 29.67 71.79
C GLU A 244 34.75 29.68 72.66
N ARG A 245 35.94 29.75 72.03
CA ARG A 245 37.22 29.86 72.75
C ARG A 245 37.34 31.16 73.51
N GLU A 246 36.97 32.28 72.89
CA GLU A 246 36.93 33.59 73.56
C GLU A 246 36.00 33.55 74.78
N SER A 247 34.84 32.91 74.68
CA SER A 247 33.92 32.74 75.80
C SER A 247 34.49 31.84 76.90
N ILE A 248 35.20 30.76 76.56
CA ILE A 248 35.88 29.89 77.53
C ILE A 248 36.98 30.68 78.25
N GLU A 249 37.84 31.38 77.53
CA GLU A 249 38.88 32.21 78.14
C GLU A 249 38.31 33.29 79.08
N MET A 250 37.15 33.87 78.72
CA MET A 250 36.47 34.87 79.55
C MET A 250 35.82 34.24 80.79
N GLN A 251 35.31 33.01 80.69
CA GLN A 251 34.87 32.24 81.86
C GLN A 251 36.06 31.92 82.79
N GLU A 252 37.19 31.43 82.28
CA GLU A 252 38.38 31.19 83.10
C GLU A 252 38.90 32.48 83.77
N LYS A 253 38.75 33.65 83.13
CA LYS A 253 39.10 34.95 83.72
C LYS A 253 38.11 35.31 84.85
N LEU A 254 36.82 35.02 84.68
CA LEU A 254 35.78 35.19 85.71
C LEU A 254 36.04 34.27 86.92
N ASP A 255 36.34 32.99 86.69
CA ASP A 255 36.58 32.00 87.74
C ASP A 255 37.81 32.36 88.58
N ARG A 256 38.91 32.80 87.94
CA ARG A 256 40.09 33.35 88.64
C ARG A 256 39.75 34.56 89.51
N LEU A 257 38.96 35.51 88.99
CA LEU A 257 38.48 36.66 89.78
C LEU A 257 37.52 36.24 90.90
N HIS A 258 36.80 35.13 90.77
CA HIS A 258 35.98 34.56 91.82
C HIS A 258 36.83 33.97 92.94
N GLU A 259 37.84 33.16 92.61
CA GLU A 259 38.82 32.66 93.58
C GLU A 259 39.54 33.80 94.30
N GLU A 260 40.01 34.83 93.59
CA GLU A 260 40.64 36.01 94.20
C GLU A 260 39.68 36.74 95.16
N LYS A 261 38.42 36.91 94.76
CA LYS A 261 37.37 37.48 95.63
C LYS A 261 37.12 36.64 96.88
N GLU A 262 37.04 35.31 96.77
CA GLU A 262 36.86 34.43 97.93
C GLU A 262 38.06 34.45 98.87
N ARG A 263 39.29 34.42 98.33
CA ARG A 263 40.53 34.58 99.12
C ARG A 263 40.56 35.92 99.87
N LEU A 264 40.11 37.01 99.22
CA LEU A 264 40.00 38.33 99.84
C LEU A 264 38.90 38.39 100.91
N ILE A 265 37.76 37.73 100.70
CA ILE A 265 36.68 37.61 101.71
C ILE A 265 37.18 36.84 102.93
N ASN A 266 37.87 35.71 102.73
CA ASN A 266 38.44 34.93 103.84
C ASN A 266 39.48 35.74 104.63
N SER A 267 40.37 36.47 103.93
CA SER A 267 41.34 37.39 104.56
C SER A 267 40.66 38.54 105.33
N LEU A 268 39.54 39.08 104.82
CA LEU A 268 38.74 40.06 105.53
C LEU A 268 38.11 39.49 106.81
N VAL A 269 37.51 38.29 106.75
CA VAL A 269 36.93 37.61 107.92
C VAL A 269 38.00 37.26 108.97
N GLU A 270 39.21 36.88 108.54
CA GLU A 270 40.35 36.70 109.45
C GLU A 270 40.75 38.02 110.12
N ALA A 271 40.80 39.13 109.38
CA ALA A 271 41.08 40.47 109.92
C ALA A 271 39.98 40.96 110.88
N GLU A 272 38.71 40.72 110.58
CA GLU A 272 37.58 41.00 111.48
C GLU A 272 37.66 40.16 112.76
N CYS A 273 38.02 38.88 112.67
CA CYS A 273 38.26 38.02 113.83
C CYS A 273 39.43 38.53 114.69
N GLN A 274 40.53 38.97 114.06
CA GLN A 274 41.66 39.59 114.77
C GLN A 274 41.24 40.91 115.44
N MET A 275 40.46 41.75 114.75
CA MET A 275 39.93 43.00 115.30
C MET A 275 39.05 42.73 116.53
N MET A 276 38.13 41.76 116.46
CA MET A 276 37.30 41.36 117.60
C MET A 276 38.14 40.81 118.76
N GLN A 277 39.22 40.05 118.50
CA GLN A 277 40.15 39.62 119.55
C GLN A 277 40.87 40.81 120.21
N TRP A 278 41.29 41.81 119.43
CA TRP A 278 41.90 43.02 119.97
C TRP A 278 40.91 43.89 120.75
N GLU A 279 39.69 44.04 120.27
CA GLU A 279 38.63 44.76 120.99
C GLU A 279 38.27 44.06 122.31
N LYS A 280 38.21 42.72 122.33
CA LYS A 280 38.04 41.95 123.58
C LYS A 280 39.23 42.13 124.54
N LYS A 281 40.48 42.16 124.04
CA LYS A 281 41.66 42.48 124.88
C LYS A 281 41.59 43.90 125.44
N ILE A 282 41.17 44.88 124.65
CA ILE A 282 40.98 46.27 125.07
C ILE A 282 39.86 46.37 126.11
N GLN A 283 38.76 45.63 125.94
CA GLN A 283 37.65 45.60 126.90
C GLN A 283 38.09 44.98 128.23
N ILE A 284 38.79 43.84 128.22
CA ILE A 284 39.37 43.25 129.43
C ILE A 284 40.36 44.22 130.10
N ALA A 285 41.18 44.95 129.34
CA ALA A 285 42.09 45.96 129.89
C ALA A 285 41.36 47.18 130.49
N LYS A 286 40.20 47.58 129.94
CA LYS A 286 39.31 48.60 130.54
C LYS A 286 38.66 48.09 131.81
N GLU A 287 38.19 46.84 131.82
CA GLU A 287 37.53 46.20 132.98
C GLU A 287 38.52 45.97 134.12
N MET A 288 39.73 45.47 133.83
CA MET A 288 40.82 45.37 134.81
C MET A 288 41.21 46.73 135.38
N ARG A 289 41.28 47.79 134.55
CA ARG A 289 41.51 49.16 135.03
C ARG A 289 40.37 49.63 135.92
N ALA A 290 39.11 49.45 135.51
CA ALA A 290 37.94 49.85 136.29
C ALA A 290 37.78 49.05 137.61
N ALA A 291 38.31 47.83 137.67
CA ALA A 291 38.38 47.04 138.90
C ALA A 291 39.42 47.62 139.89
N VAL A 292 40.59 48.05 139.42
CA VAL A 292 41.64 48.71 140.24
C VAL A 292 41.24 50.15 140.61
N ASP A 293 40.59 50.88 139.70
CA ASP A 293 40.03 52.22 139.96
C ASP A 293 38.72 52.17 140.78
N SER A 294 38.23 50.97 141.13
CA SER A 294 36.98 50.77 141.87
C SER A 294 37.01 51.45 143.23
N GLU A 295 35.85 51.99 143.65
CA GLU A 295 35.71 52.57 144.98
C GLU A 295 35.93 51.54 146.12
N ALA A 296 35.94 50.23 145.86
CA ALA A 296 36.34 49.23 146.85
C ALA A 296 37.78 49.45 147.34
N GLU A 297 38.78 49.34 146.46
CA GLU A 297 40.18 49.56 146.84
C GLU A 297 40.44 51.02 147.24
N GLN A 298 39.77 51.99 146.61
CA GLN A 298 39.90 53.38 147.06
C GLN A 298 39.28 53.64 148.44
N THR A 299 38.20 52.96 148.84
CA THR A 299 37.62 53.13 150.19
C THR A 299 38.44 52.41 151.25
N GLU A 300 39.03 51.26 150.95
CA GLU A 300 40.04 50.65 151.82
C GLU A 300 41.28 51.54 151.97
N ILE A 301 41.80 52.12 150.88
CA ILE A 301 42.93 53.07 150.94
C ILE A 301 42.53 54.37 151.68
N LYS A 302 41.30 54.87 151.53
CA LYS A 302 40.78 56.02 152.28
C LYS A 302 40.59 55.68 153.77
N ALA A 303 40.18 54.45 154.11
CA ALA A 303 40.05 53.96 155.48
C ALA A 303 41.42 53.72 156.15
N MET A 304 42.39 53.14 155.43
CA MET A 304 43.77 53.04 155.89
C MET A 304 44.40 54.43 156.08
N LYS A 305 44.12 55.39 155.19
CA LYS A 305 44.58 56.79 155.36
C LYS A 305 43.90 57.48 156.55
N SER A 306 42.61 57.25 156.81
CA SER A 306 41.93 57.82 157.97
C SER A 306 42.37 57.15 159.28
N GLU A 307 42.70 55.85 159.28
CA GLU A 307 43.30 55.15 160.42
C GLU A 307 44.76 55.56 160.66
N ILE A 308 45.56 55.76 159.60
CA ILE A 308 46.90 56.36 159.71
C ILE A 308 46.80 57.78 160.28
N HIS A 309 45.83 58.58 159.84
CA HIS A 309 45.60 59.90 160.43
C HIS A 309 45.12 59.80 161.89
N ARG A 310 44.27 58.83 162.22
CA ARG A 310 43.87 58.51 163.61
C ARG A 310 45.09 58.15 164.46
N MET A 311 46.02 57.35 163.95
CA MET A 311 47.28 56.99 164.61
C MET A 311 48.26 58.17 164.72
N GLN A 312 48.36 59.03 163.70
CA GLN A 312 49.16 60.27 163.78
C GLN A 312 48.60 61.25 164.81
N VAL A 313 47.28 61.40 164.88
CA VAL A 313 46.59 62.17 165.93
C VAL A 313 46.82 61.51 167.30
N LYS A 314 46.76 60.18 167.40
CA LYS A 314 47.04 59.41 168.63
C LYS A 314 48.50 59.58 169.09
N TYR A 315 49.45 59.67 168.16
CA TYR A 315 50.87 59.96 168.43
C TYR A 315 51.08 61.41 168.92
N GLN A 316 50.46 62.40 168.25
CA GLN A 316 50.47 63.79 168.74
C GLN A 316 49.73 63.96 170.08
N GLN A 317 48.71 63.13 170.36
CA GLN A 317 48.04 63.07 171.66
C GLN A 317 48.95 62.44 172.73
N LEU A 318 49.73 61.40 172.39
CA LEU A 318 50.72 60.81 173.30
C LEU A 318 51.79 61.84 173.73
N MET A 319 52.36 62.57 172.77
CA MET A 319 53.30 63.66 173.06
C MET A 319 52.69 64.73 173.97
N ARG A 320 51.45 65.16 173.70
CA ARG A 320 50.72 66.12 174.54
C ARG A 320 50.30 65.53 175.89
N GLN A 321 50.16 64.21 176.02
CA GLN A 321 49.86 63.55 177.29
C GLN A 321 51.08 63.53 178.21
N GLN A 322 52.31 63.39 177.68
CA GLN A 322 53.53 63.40 178.49
C GLN A 322 53.76 64.75 179.20
N GLU A 323 53.49 65.87 178.53
CA GLU A 323 53.56 67.21 179.17
C GLU A 323 52.38 67.50 180.10
N LYS A 324 51.16 67.06 179.73
CA LYS A 324 49.94 67.37 180.51
C LYS A 324 49.81 66.53 181.78
N LEU A 325 50.45 65.36 181.83
CA LEU A 325 50.54 64.52 183.03
C LEU A 325 51.34 65.19 184.18
N MET A 326 52.32 66.06 183.86
CA MET A 326 53.10 66.79 184.88
C MET A 326 52.40 68.02 185.48
N ARG A 327 51.24 68.46 184.96
CA ARG A 327 50.53 69.65 185.47
C ARG A 327 49.06 69.45 185.82
N ASN A 328 48.39 68.42 185.29
CA ASN A 328 46.97 68.17 185.57
C ASN A 328 46.73 66.99 186.53
N MET A 329 47.75 66.58 187.30
CA MET A 329 47.59 65.70 188.47
C MET A 329 46.83 66.41 189.63
N GLU A 330 46.75 67.75 189.61
CA GLU A 330 46.16 68.56 190.69
C GLU A 330 44.63 68.76 190.60
N ALA A 331 43.97 68.39 189.50
CA ALA A 331 42.57 68.80 189.22
C ALA A 331 41.64 67.70 188.69
N ALA A 332 41.73 66.49 189.26
CA ALA A 332 40.84 65.37 188.93
C ALA A 332 39.46 65.46 189.64
N VAL A 333 38.63 66.47 189.32
CA VAL A 333 37.23 66.56 189.83
C VAL A 333 36.23 66.98 188.75
N SER A 334 35.17 66.16 188.60
CA SER A 334 33.83 66.44 188.03
C SER A 334 33.57 66.51 186.51
N ARG A 335 32.65 65.60 186.11
CA ARG A 335 31.58 65.71 185.08
C ARG A 335 31.97 65.49 183.60
N ARG A 336 31.43 64.50 182.85
CA ARG A 336 30.06 63.95 182.57
C ARG A 336 29.52 64.47 181.21
N GLU A 337 29.31 63.65 180.16
CA GLU A 337 28.23 62.67 179.83
C GLU A 337 27.00 63.33 179.10
N THR A 338 26.27 62.80 178.08
CA THR A 338 26.41 61.76 176.99
C THR A 338 25.21 61.95 175.98
N ILE A 339 25.09 61.12 174.90
CA ILE A 339 23.86 60.77 174.09
C ILE A 339 23.63 61.61 172.76
N VAL A 340 23.28 61.18 171.51
CA VAL A 340 22.44 60.17 170.72
C VAL A 340 20.93 60.61 170.48
N VAL A 341 20.07 60.29 169.47
CA VAL A 341 19.88 59.35 168.30
C VAL A 341 18.88 59.94 167.24
N ARG A 342 18.86 59.52 165.93
CA ARG A 342 17.71 59.53 164.93
C ARG A 342 18.14 59.13 163.47
N ALA A 343 17.29 59.02 162.41
CA ALA A 343 16.13 58.12 162.10
C ALA A 343 15.47 58.33 160.66
N GLU A 344 15.21 57.24 159.91
CA GLU A 344 14.15 56.88 158.88
C GLU A 344 13.68 57.68 157.58
N SER A 345 13.33 56.92 156.51
CA SER A 345 12.11 56.96 155.60
C SER A 345 12.08 57.33 154.06
N GLN A 346 11.37 56.46 153.25
CA GLN A 346 10.63 56.65 151.93
C GLN A 346 11.36 56.81 150.54
N SER A 347 10.83 56.58 149.29
CA SER A 347 9.68 55.78 148.66
C SER A 347 9.42 56.00 147.11
N LYS A 348 8.58 55.16 146.40
CA LYS A 348 7.80 55.35 145.10
C LYS A 348 8.54 55.21 143.70
N ALA A 349 7.98 54.98 142.47
CA ALA A 349 6.74 54.32 141.89
C ALA A 349 6.71 54.27 140.29
N ASN A 350 5.73 53.59 139.61
CA ASN A 350 5.24 53.67 138.15
C ASN A 350 5.96 52.86 136.98
N LYS A 351 5.44 52.56 135.74
CA LYS A 351 4.09 52.20 135.12
C LYS A 351 4.10 51.81 133.56
N GLN A 352 3.31 50.79 133.10
CA GLN A 352 2.52 50.59 131.80
C GLN A 352 3.19 50.62 130.36
N VAL A 353 2.66 50.10 129.20
CA VAL A 353 1.68 49.03 128.75
C VAL A 353 1.82 48.62 127.20
N LEU A 354 0.77 48.31 126.38
CA LEU A 354 0.79 47.52 125.08
C LEU A 354 -0.16 48.03 123.92
N THR A 355 0.08 47.73 122.61
CA THR A 355 -0.81 48.09 121.43
C THR A 355 -0.79 47.15 120.17
N LYS A 356 -1.77 47.31 119.25
CA LYS A 356 -2.14 46.52 118.02
C LYS A 356 -1.25 46.65 116.75
N GLY A 357 -1.29 45.66 115.82
CA GLY A 357 -0.68 45.76 114.47
C GLY A 357 -1.34 45.08 113.23
N ASP A 358 -2.03 43.94 113.34
CA ASP A 358 -2.08 42.95 112.23
C ASP A 358 -3.08 43.12 111.05
N PHE A 359 -3.95 44.14 111.02
CA PHE A 359 -5.10 44.14 110.09
C PHE A 359 -4.91 44.78 108.70
N TYR A 360 -3.73 45.31 108.35
CA TYR A 360 -3.54 45.99 107.06
C TYR A 360 -3.01 45.09 105.93
N TYR A 361 -2.12 44.14 106.24
CA TYR A 361 -1.37 43.36 105.24
C TYR A 361 -2.27 42.48 104.35
N LYS A 362 -3.24 41.78 104.94
CA LYS A 362 -4.13 40.83 104.26
C LYS A 362 -4.98 41.47 103.14
N LYS A 363 -5.30 42.77 103.28
CA LYS A 363 -6.08 43.56 102.32
C LYS A 363 -5.28 43.95 101.07
N LEU A 364 -3.96 44.04 101.19
CA LEU A 364 -3.07 44.38 100.07
C LEU A 364 -2.78 43.15 99.19
N GLU A 365 -2.56 41.99 99.83
CA GLU A 365 -2.27 40.72 99.17
C GLU A 365 -3.38 40.28 98.20
N LEU A 366 -4.64 40.33 98.64
CA LEU A 366 -5.81 39.98 97.81
C LEU A 366 -5.97 40.90 96.59
N LYS A 367 -5.69 42.20 96.72
CA LYS A 367 -5.71 43.13 95.57
C LYS A 367 -4.62 42.82 94.55
N LYS A 368 -3.46 42.29 94.99
CA LYS A 368 -2.37 41.90 94.09
C LYS A 368 -2.76 40.66 93.29
N LYS A 369 -3.28 39.62 93.97
CA LYS A 369 -3.78 38.38 93.35
C LYS A 369 -4.92 38.63 92.34
N ILE A 370 -5.85 39.55 92.62
CA ILE A 370 -6.90 39.92 91.65
C ILE A 370 -6.30 40.50 90.36
N LYS A 371 -5.37 41.46 90.44
CA LYS A 371 -4.70 42.00 89.24
C LYS A 371 -3.92 40.95 88.47
N GLU A 372 -3.28 40.03 89.17
CA GLU A 372 -2.52 38.91 88.59
C GLU A 372 -3.44 37.96 87.83
N THR A 373 -4.60 37.58 88.41
CA THR A 373 -5.62 36.80 87.70
C THR A 373 -6.23 37.56 86.51
N GLN A 374 -6.39 38.89 86.57
CA GLN A 374 -6.88 39.68 85.44
C GLN A 374 -5.89 39.70 84.28
N LYS A 375 -4.58 39.88 84.55
CA LYS A 375 -3.52 39.78 83.54
C LYS A 375 -3.49 38.40 82.89
N ASN A 376 -3.64 37.34 83.69
CA ASN A 376 -3.68 35.97 83.16
C ASN A 376 -4.93 35.74 82.28
N ILE A 377 -6.09 36.31 82.62
CA ILE A 377 -7.30 36.27 81.78
C ILE A 377 -7.08 37.01 80.45
N GLU A 378 -6.43 38.18 80.46
CA GLU A 378 -6.06 38.88 79.22
C GLU A 378 -5.09 38.08 78.35
N GLU A 379 -4.15 37.35 78.96
CA GLU A 379 -3.21 36.46 78.26
C GLU A 379 -3.91 35.23 77.69
N CYS A 380 -4.85 34.61 78.43
CA CYS A 380 -5.73 33.57 77.91
C CYS A 380 -6.60 34.06 76.74
N ASN A 381 -7.16 35.27 76.81
CA ASN A 381 -7.95 35.83 75.70
C ASN A 381 -7.08 36.11 74.46
N LYS A 382 -5.80 36.47 74.64
CA LYS A 382 -4.83 36.60 73.54
C LYS A 382 -4.49 35.23 72.93
N THR A 383 -4.37 34.16 73.72
CA THR A 383 -4.15 32.81 73.16
C THR A 383 -5.39 32.26 72.46
N ILE A 384 -6.61 32.49 72.99
CA ILE A 384 -7.87 32.12 72.34
C ILE A 384 -7.98 32.81 70.97
N THR A 385 -7.85 34.13 70.91
CA THR A 385 -7.93 34.87 69.62
C THR A 385 -6.75 34.61 68.67
N HIS A 386 -5.67 33.97 69.14
CA HIS A 386 -4.62 33.43 68.27
C HIS A 386 -5.01 32.05 67.71
N LEU A 387 -5.55 31.16 68.55
CA LEU A 387 -6.06 29.84 68.16
C LEU A 387 -7.24 29.93 67.20
N GLU A 388 -8.18 30.85 67.41
CA GLU A 388 -9.30 31.11 66.49
C GLU A 388 -8.80 31.54 65.08
N ARG A 389 -7.83 32.44 65.01
CA ARG A 389 -7.18 32.83 63.74
C ARG A 389 -6.41 31.67 63.11
N SER A 390 -5.73 30.86 63.92
CA SER A 390 -5.02 29.66 63.45
C SER A 390 -5.99 28.64 62.85
N GLN A 391 -7.11 28.37 63.53
CA GLN A 391 -8.20 27.51 63.06
C GLN A 391 -8.84 28.05 61.77
N GLN A 392 -9.08 29.36 61.68
CA GLN A 392 -9.62 29.99 60.46
C GLN A 392 -8.66 29.87 59.27
N ASN A 393 -7.36 30.10 59.49
CA ASN A 393 -6.33 29.92 58.47
C ASN A 393 -6.19 28.44 58.06
N LEU A 394 -6.29 27.50 59.02
CA LEU A 394 -6.25 26.07 58.75
C LEU A 394 -7.46 25.61 57.94
N ASN A 395 -8.66 26.10 58.25
CA ASN A 395 -9.88 25.83 57.47
C ASN A 395 -9.75 26.36 56.02
N LEU A 396 -9.21 27.55 55.82
CA LEU A 396 -8.94 28.07 54.47
C LEU A 396 -7.92 27.20 53.70
N ALA A 397 -6.88 26.71 54.38
CA ALA A 397 -5.93 25.78 53.78
C ALA A 397 -6.55 24.41 53.45
N ILE A 398 -7.46 23.90 54.30
CA ILE A 398 -8.23 22.67 54.04
C ILE A 398 -9.12 22.86 52.81
N MET A 399 -9.93 23.93 52.75
CA MET A 399 -10.81 24.20 51.60
C MET A 399 -10.05 24.33 50.28
N GLU A 400 -8.86 24.95 50.28
CA GLU A 400 -8.02 25.02 49.08
C GLU A 400 -7.44 23.65 48.70
N LYS A 401 -7.11 22.79 49.67
CA LYS A 401 -6.70 21.40 49.39
C LYS A 401 -7.86 20.54 48.88
N GLU A 402 -9.06 20.69 49.42
CA GLU A 402 -10.27 20.04 48.91
C GLU A 402 -10.58 20.49 47.47
N ARG A 403 -10.43 21.79 47.17
CA ARG A 403 -10.58 22.34 45.81
C ARG A 403 -9.56 21.76 44.83
N ILE A 404 -8.29 21.65 45.23
CA ILE A 404 -7.23 21.04 44.43
C ILE A 404 -7.51 19.54 44.21
N LEU A 405 -7.88 18.79 45.25
CA LEU A 405 -8.22 17.37 45.15
C LEU A 405 -9.43 17.14 44.23
N SER A 406 -10.46 17.99 44.28
CA SER A 406 -11.60 17.93 43.37
C SER A 406 -11.19 18.13 41.91
N GLY A 407 -10.25 19.05 41.64
CA GLY A 407 -9.67 19.23 40.31
C GLY A 407 -8.86 18.01 39.84
N MET A 408 -7.97 17.48 40.69
CA MET A 408 -7.16 16.30 40.35
C MET A 408 -8.01 15.03 40.18
N ASN A 409 -9.14 14.91 40.89
CA ASN A 409 -10.10 13.83 40.69
C ASN A 409 -10.81 13.95 39.33
N TYR A 410 -11.23 15.15 38.94
CA TYR A 410 -11.83 15.38 37.61
C TYR A 410 -10.82 15.07 36.48
N GLU A 411 -9.56 15.50 36.61
CA GLU A 411 -8.49 15.15 35.67
C GLU A 411 -8.27 13.62 35.60
N ALA A 412 -8.31 12.92 36.75
CA ALA A 412 -8.20 11.47 36.80
C ALA A 412 -9.40 10.76 36.12
N GLU A 413 -10.63 11.25 36.33
CA GLU A 413 -11.83 10.74 35.65
C GLU A 413 -11.77 10.95 34.13
N GLU A 414 -11.28 12.11 33.65
CA GLU A 414 -11.05 12.36 32.23
C GLU A 414 -9.99 11.41 31.63
N PHE A 415 -8.89 11.16 32.36
CA PHE A 415 -7.88 10.18 31.94
C PHE A 415 -8.42 8.74 31.92
N ASP A 416 -9.24 8.34 32.89
CA ASP A 416 -9.88 7.01 32.92
C ASP A 416 -10.89 6.84 31.76
N GLU A 417 -11.68 7.86 31.44
CA GLU A 417 -12.51 7.85 30.22
C GLU A 417 -11.64 7.71 28.96
N LYS A 418 -10.53 8.43 28.88
CA LYS A 418 -9.60 8.35 27.74
C LYS A 418 -8.96 6.97 27.62
N ILE A 419 -8.62 6.33 28.74
CA ILE A 419 -8.11 4.96 28.78
C ILE A 419 -9.19 3.98 28.32
N ASP A 420 -10.45 4.11 28.79
CA ASP A 420 -11.56 3.27 28.35
C ASP A 420 -11.84 3.41 26.83
N GLN A 421 -11.77 4.63 26.28
CA GLN A 421 -11.88 4.90 24.84
C GLN A 421 -10.74 4.21 24.04
N LEU A 422 -9.49 4.43 24.44
CA LEU A 422 -8.32 3.87 23.75
C LEU A 422 -8.27 2.34 23.85
N GLN A 423 -8.71 1.76 24.98
CA GLN A 423 -8.89 0.32 25.11
C GLN A 423 -9.97 -0.23 24.17
N ALA A 424 -11.09 0.47 23.98
CA ALA A 424 -12.12 0.08 23.03
C ALA A 424 -11.59 0.09 21.60
N MET A 425 -10.93 1.18 21.16
CA MET A 425 -10.30 1.28 19.84
C MET A 425 -9.25 0.17 19.61
N LYS A 426 -8.40 -0.12 20.61
CA LYS A 426 -7.41 -1.20 20.53
C LYS A 426 -8.05 -2.59 20.33
N ARG A 427 -9.19 -2.84 20.97
CA ARG A 427 -9.95 -4.11 20.84
C ARG A 427 -10.63 -4.20 19.48
N GLN A 428 -11.21 -3.10 18.99
CA GLN A 428 -11.81 -3.03 17.65
C GLN A 428 -10.77 -3.29 16.56
N ASN A 429 -9.66 -2.55 16.57
CA ASN A 429 -8.56 -2.73 15.62
C ASN A 429 -8.03 -4.18 15.63
N LEU A 430 -7.95 -4.83 16.80
CA LEU A 430 -7.55 -6.24 16.90
C LEU A 430 -8.59 -7.18 16.27
N SER A 431 -9.88 -6.94 16.50
CA SER A 431 -10.98 -7.67 15.86
C SER A 431 -10.92 -7.54 14.33
N ASP A 432 -10.70 -6.33 13.82
CA ASP A 432 -10.64 -6.05 12.39
C ASP A 432 -9.39 -6.66 11.74
N ILE A 433 -8.25 -6.66 12.43
CA ILE A 433 -7.04 -7.37 12.00
C ILE A 433 -7.28 -8.88 11.94
N VAL A 434 -7.90 -9.48 12.97
CA VAL A 434 -8.19 -10.93 13.01
C VAL A 434 -9.21 -11.32 11.94
N SER A 435 -10.24 -10.49 11.72
CA SER A 435 -11.22 -10.64 10.65
C SER A 435 -10.54 -10.61 9.27
N ASN A 436 -9.70 -9.61 9.01
CA ASN A 436 -8.96 -9.50 7.74
C ASN A 436 -7.95 -10.63 7.53
N GLN A 437 -7.21 -11.04 8.56
CA GLN A 437 -6.32 -12.22 8.48
C GLN A 437 -7.11 -13.50 8.17
N THR A 438 -8.30 -13.65 8.73
CA THR A 438 -9.18 -14.80 8.50
C THR A 438 -9.74 -14.78 7.07
N ARG A 439 -10.18 -13.61 6.59
CA ARG A 439 -10.57 -13.39 5.18
C ARG A 439 -9.43 -13.72 4.21
N VAL A 440 -8.21 -13.29 4.48
CA VAL A 440 -7.02 -13.61 3.66
C VAL A 440 -6.74 -15.13 3.66
N LYS A 441 -6.81 -15.80 4.81
CA LYS A 441 -6.68 -17.27 4.90
C LYS A 441 -7.75 -17.99 4.07
N HIS A 442 -9.00 -17.53 4.09
CA HIS A 442 -10.06 -18.10 3.26
C HIS A 442 -9.82 -17.85 1.76
N MET A 443 -9.47 -16.62 1.35
CA MET A 443 -9.14 -16.31 -0.05
C MET A 443 -7.94 -17.13 -0.56
N GLN A 444 -6.93 -17.36 0.28
CA GLN A 444 -5.80 -18.23 -0.05
C GLN A 444 -6.24 -19.70 -0.16
N ALA A 445 -7.06 -20.20 0.75
CA ALA A 445 -7.60 -21.56 0.65
C ALA A 445 -8.47 -21.75 -0.62
N VAL A 446 -9.19 -20.71 -1.08
CA VAL A 446 -9.91 -20.71 -2.36
C VAL A 446 -8.93 -20.80 -3.53
N LYS A 447 -7.88 -19.97 -3.56
CA LYS A 447 -6.82 -20.01 -4.58
C LYS A 447 -6.12 -21.38 -4.67
N GLU A 448 -5.97 -22.06 -3.54
CA GLU A 448 -5.35 -23.38 -3.43
C GLU A 448 -6.33 -24.55 -3.67
N GLY A 449 -7.61 -24.28 -3.93
CA GLY A 449 -8.65 -25.31 -4.11
C GLY A 449 -9.00 -26.09 -2.83
N ARG A 450 -8.56 -25.62 -1.65
CA ARG A 450 -8.73 -26.28 -0.33
C ARG A 450 -9.92 -25.76 0.47
N TYR A 451 -10.62 -24.72 -0.01
CA TYR A 451 -11.75 -24.12 0.68
C TYR A 451 -13.07 -24.87 0.42
N SER A 452 -13.68 -25.39 1.48
CA SER A 452 -15.03 -25.98 1.41
C SER A 452 -16.09 -24.91 1.64
N LEU A 453 -16.93 -24.66 0.63
CA LEU A 453 -18.11 -23.80 0.74
C LEU A 453 -19.10 -24.38 1.76
N LEU A 454 -19.35 -23.62 2.84
CA LEU A 454 -20.36 -23.94 3.87
C LEU A 454 -21.78 -23.89 3.28
N CYS A 455 -22.10 -22.82 2.57
CA CYS A 455 -23.34 -22.71 1.78
C CYS A 455 -23.01 -22.92 0.30
N ARG A 456 -23.68 -23.89 -0.33
CA ARG A 456 -23.49 -24.25 -1.75
C ARG A 456 -24.56 -23.66 -2.68
N SER A 457 -25.56 -22.98 -2.14
CA SER A 457 -26.59 -22.25 -2.87
C SER A 457 -26.95 -20.98 -2.10
N GLU A 458 -27.34 -19.94 -2.84
CA GLU A 458 -27.73 -18.63 -2.30
C GLU A 458 -28.88 -18.73 -1.30
N ILE A 459 -29.87 -19.60 -1.58
CA ILE A 459 -30.99 -19.91 -0.68
C ILE A 459 -30.47 -20.40 0.68
N MET A 460 -29.43 -21.25 0.71
CA MET A 460 -28.87 -21.75 1.95
C MET A 460 -28.04 -20.69 2.68
N THR A 461 -27.39 -19.78 1.94
CA THR A 461 -26.75 -18.59 2.53
C THR A 461 -27.78 -17.71 3.25
N ARG A 462 -28.91 -17.40 2.61
CA ARG A 462 -29.99 -16.59 3.21
C ARG A 462 -30.61 -17.25 4.44
N VAL A 463 -30.79 -18.58 4.42
CA VAL A 463 -31.26 -19.34 5.59
C VAL A 463 -30.28 -19.28 6.78
N GLU A 464 -28.97 -19.37 6.56
CA GLU A 464 -27.99 -19.22 7.65
C GLU A 464 -27.83 -17.77 8.11
N HIS A 465 -27.91 -16.78 7.21
CA HIS A 465 -27.96 -15.36 7.58
C HIS A 465 -29.14 -15.07 8.51
N HIS A 466 -30.36 -15.51 8.16
CA HIS A 466 -31.54 -15.29 8.98
C HIS A 466 -31.43 -15.94 10.36
N LYS A 467 -30.91 -17.18 10.46
CA LYS A 467 -30.63 -17.84 11.76
C LYS A 467 -29.62 -17.09 12.61
N VAL A 468 -28.60 -16.47 12.00
CA VAL A 468 -27.62 -15.63 12.71
C VAL A 468 -28.29 -14.34 13.18
N GLU A 469 -29.15 -13.74 12.36
CA GLU A 469 -29.88 -12.53 12.69
C GLU A 469 -30.89 -12.75 13.83
N GLU A 470 -31.70 -13.81 13.79
CA GLU A 470 -32.60 -14.20 14.89
C GLU A 470 -31.84 -14.43 16.20
N ARG A 471 -30.65 -15.04 16.14
CA ARG A 471 -29.77 -15.22 17.30
C ARG A 471 -29.22 -13.90 17.84
N LEU A 472 -28.88 -12.95 16.98
CA LEU A 472 -28.44 -11.62 17.40
C LEU A 472 -29.59 -10.80 17.96
N ARG A 473 -30.78 -10.83 17.35
CA ARG A 473 -32.01 -10.19 17.86
C ARG A 473 -32.38 -10.72 19.24
N THR A 474 -32.40 -12.04 19.44
CA THR A 474 -32.70 -12.66 20.74
C THR A 474 -31.64 -12.37 21.80
N LEU A 475 -30.34 -12.42 21.46
CA LEU A 475 -29.27 -11.99 22.36
C LEU A 475 -29.39 -10.51 22.75
N ASN A 476 -29.77 -9.63 21.81
CA ASN A 476 -30.00 -8.21 22.09
C ASN A 476 -31.19 -8.01 23.05
N THR A 477 -32.29 -8.76 22.88
CA THR A 477 -33.43 -8.74 23.80
C THR A 477 -33.02 -9.18 25.21
N VAL A 478 -32.24 -10.26 25.33
CA VAL A 478 -31.74 -10.76 26.63
C VAL A 478 -30.78 -9.75 27.29
N LEU A 479 -29.89 -9.13 26.52
CA LEU A 479 -29.02 -8.07 27.04
C LEU A 479 -29.82 -6.87 27.56
N HIS A 480 -30.85 -6.45 26.83
CA HIS A 480 -31.67 -5.31 27.24
C HIS A 480 -32.54 -5.64 28.48
N GLN A 481 -32.97 -6.89 28.64
CA GLN A 481 -33.59 -7.39 29.88
C GLN A 481 -32.60 -7.33 31.06
N ILE A 482 -31.36 -7.81 30.88
CA ILE A 482 -30.32 -7.77 31.93
C ILE A 482 -29.92 -6.32 32.26
N GLU A 483 -29.85 -5.42 31.27
CA GLU A 483 -29.60 -3.98 31.49
C GLU A 483 -30.72 -3.31 32.31
N GLN A 484 -31.98 -3.77 32.18
CA GLN A 484 -33.12 -3.27 32.96
C GLN A 484 -33.19 -3.90 34.36
N GLU A 485 -32.95 -5.21 34.49
CA GLU A 485 -32.97 -5.91 35.79
C GLU A 485 -31.76 -5.57 36.67
N TYR A 486 -30.58 -5.31 36.08
CA TYR A 486 -29.33 -5.07 36.80
C TYR A 486 -28.55 -3.85 36.29
N PRO A 487 -28.98 -2.61 36.60
CA PRO A 487 -28.32 -1.38 36.15
C PRO A 487 -26.82 -1.28 36.45
N TYR A 488 -26.36 -1.92 37.54
CA TYR A 488 -24.94 -1.99 37.91
C TYR A 488 -24.04 -2.67 36.86
N TYR A 489 -24.58 -3.56 36.02
CA TYR A 489 -23.84 -4.20 34.93
C TYR A 489 -23.87 -3.41 33.62
N HIS A 490 -24.50 -2.22 33.57
CA HIS A 490 -24.59 -1.43 32.33
C HIS A 490 -23.21 -1.03 31.76
N LYS A 491 -22.24 -0.56 32.57
CA LYS A 491 -20.90 -0.19 32.05
C LYS A 491 -20.13 -1.39 31.43
N PRO A 492 -20.15 -2.60 32.02
CA PRO A 492 -19.70 -3.83 31.34
C PRO A 492 -20.50 -4.21 30.08
N LEU A 493 -21.84 -4.25 30.16
CA LEU A 493 -22.71 -4.82 29.13
C LEU A 493 -22.82 -3.93 27.88
N ARG A 494 -22.81 -2.60 28.03
CA ARG A 494 -22.88 -1.62 26.93
C ARG A 494 -21.90 -1.92 25.79
N ARG A 495 -20.73 -2.50 26.10
CA ARG A 495 -19.71 -2.92 25.12
C ARG A 495 -20.16 -4.10 24.25
N VAL A 496 -20.88 -5.05 24.84
CA VAL A 496 -21.45 -6.22 24.14
C VAL A 496 -22.68 -5.79 23.33
N THR A 497 -23.54 -4.96 23.94
CA THR A 497 -24.72 -4.36 23.29
C THR A 497 -24.31 -3.59 22.03
N GLN A 498 -23.29 -2.73 22.10
CA GLN A 498 -22.75 -1.98 20.95
C GLN A 498 -22.27 -2.87 19.79
N VAL A 499 -21.56 -3.98 20.09
CA VAL A 499 -21.09 -4.90 19.04
C VAL A 499 -22.25 -5.64 18.38
N ILE A 500 -23.29 -6.00 19.14
CA ILE A 500 -24.47 -6.68 18.60
C ILE A 500 -25.34 -5.72 17.78
N THR A 501 -25.51 -4.45 18.18
CA THR A 501 -26.21 -3.46 17.36
C THR A 501 -25.45 -3.19 16.05
N GLN A 502 -24.13 -3.02 16.10
CA GLN A 502 -23.31 -2.86 14.88
C GLN A 502 -23.43 -4.06 13.94
N LYS A 503 -23.43 -5.29 14.47
CA LYS A 503 -23.62 -6.52 13.68
C LYS A 503 -25.01 -6.62 13.05
N LEU A 504 -26.05 -6.13 13.72
CA LEU A 504 -27.41 -6.06 13.17
C LEU A 504 -27.52 -4.98 12.08
N GLU A 505 -26.83 -3.85 12.24
CA GLU A 505 -26.70 -2.80 11.21
C GLU A 505 -25.93 -3.32 9.98
N GLU A 506 -24.78 -3.99 10.17
CA GLU A 506 -23.99 -4.64 9.09
C GLU A 506 -24.85 -5.60 8.25
N LEU A 507 -25.65 -6.46 8.92
CA LEU A 507 -26.51 -7.43 8.25
C LEU A 507 -27.67 -6.75 7.51
N SER A 508 -28.33 -5.76 8.11
CA SER A 508 -29.44 -5.04 7.46
C SER A 508 -28.98 -4.21 6.25
N ILE A 509 -27.75 -3.69 6.26
CA ILE A 509 -27.16 -3.03 5.09
C ILE A 509 -26.93 -4.04 3.95
N GLN A 510 -26.42 -5.24 4.25
CA GLN A 510 -26.22 -6.29 3.24
C GLN A 510 -27.55 -6.74 2.59
N GLU A 511 -28.62 -6.89 3.37
CA GLU A 511 -29.97 -7.16 2.81
C GLU A 511 -30.46 -6.02 1.90
N GLN A 512 -30.19 -4.77 2.25
CA GLN A 512 -30.58 -3.59 1.44
C GLN A 512 -29.73 -3.38 0.18
N GLU A 513 -28.54 -3.99 0.10
CA GLU A 513 -27.72 -4.04 -1.12
C GLU A 513 -28.14 -5.22 -2.01
N GLU A 514 -28.43 -6.40 -1.46
CA GLU A 514 -28.98 -7.54 -2.23
C GLU A 514 -30.35 -7.24 -2.87
N ILE A 515 -31.18 -6.37 -2.28
CA ILE A 515 -32.49 -5.97 -2.82
C ILE A 515 -32.38 -4.95 -3.99
N LYS A 516 -31.18 -4.43 -4.29
CA LYS A 516 -30.95 -3.41 -5.33
C LYS A 516 -30.23 -3.92 -6.59
N ILE A 517 -30.05 -5.24 -6.71
CA ILE A 517 -29.38 -5.93 -7.84
C ILE A 517 -30.38 -6.83 -8.56
#